data_AF-A0A6B3ES69-F1
#
_entry.id   AF-A0A6B3ES69-F1
#
_cell.length_a   1.000
_cell.length_b   1.000
_cell.length_c   1.000
_cell.angle_alpha   90.00
_cell.angle_beta   90.00
_cell.angle_gamma   90.00
#
_symmetry.space_group_name_H-M   'P 1'
#
loop_
_entity.id
_entity.type
_entity.pdbx_description
1 polymer ?
#
loop_
_entity_poly.entity_id
_entity_poly.type
_entity_poly.pdbx_seq_one_letter_code
_entity_poly.pdbx_strand_id
1 'polypeptide(L)'
;VWADDLARSSGESVHLGVLHLGGVLVVHHVFRPDDSRQVLEVGAMQPLHSTGLGKVLCAFDPVARSEALENERKSFTARTVTAAEEFTAALDETRKRGWAADLEETWEGVTSVAAPIHDRRA
;
A
#
# COMPACT_ATOMS: atom_id res chain seq x y z
N VAL A 1 17.60 -2.01 9.12
CA VAL A 1 17.69 -3.41 9.61
C VAL A 1 16.43 -4.19 9.29
N TRP A 2 15.25 -3.90 9.86
CA TRP A 2 14.03 -4.69 9.55
C TRP A 2 13.61 -4.66 8.08
N ALA A 3 13.64 -3.49 7.43
CA ALA A 3 13.30 -3.39 6.01
C ALA A 3 14.33 -4.11 5.13
N ASP A 4 15.62 -4.02 5.48
CA ASP A 4 16.70 -4.73 4.79
C ASP A 4 16.58 -6.26 4.97
N ASP A 5 16.25 -6.72 6.18
CA ASP A 5 16.00 -8.13 6.48
C ASP A 5 14.79 -8.67 5.70
N LEU A 6 13.71 -7.89 5.65
CA LEU A 6 12.53 -8.25 4.88
C LEU A 6 12.86 -8.34 3.39
N ALA A 7 13.53 -7.34 2.82
CA ALA A 7 13.93 -7.36 1.41
C ALA A 7 14.82 -8.56 1.07
N ARG A 8 15.79 -8.88 1.94
CA ARG A 8 16.66 -10.04 1.76
C ARG A 8 15.94 -11.37 1.86
N SER A 9 15.00 -11.50 2.80
CA SER A 9 14.29 -12.76 3.02
C SER A 9 13.17 -13.01 2.00
N SER A 10 12.54 -11.97 1.48
CA SER A 10 11.53 -12.07 0.42
C SER A 10 12.14 -12.12 -0.98
N GLY A 11 13.32 -11.53 -1.17
CA GLY A 11 13.88 -11.27 -2.51
C GLY A 11 13.24 -10.07 -3.21
N GLU A 12 12.37 -9.33 -2.51
CA GLU A 12 11.55 -8.25 -3.09
C GLU A 12 11.90 -6.86 -2.50
N SER A 13 11.45 -5.77 -3.14
CA SER A 13 11.66 -4.42 -2.61
C SER A 13 10.73 -4.18 -1.45
N VAL A 14 11.15 -3.32 -0.52
CA VAL A 14 10.39 -2.98 0.67
C VAL A 14 10.17 -1.49 0.72
N HIS A 15 8.92 -1.08 0.88
CA HIS A 15 8.52 0.31 1.02
C HIS A 15 7.91 0.52 2.41
N LEU A 16 8.25 1.65 3.04
CA LEU A 16 7.54 2.19 4.18
C LEU A 16 6.79 3.43 3.75
N GLY A 17 5.48 3.43 3.95
CA GLY A 17 4.60 4.53 3.61
C GLY A 17 3.92 5.13 4.82
N VAL A 18 3.59 6.41 4.74
CA VAL A 18 2.73 7.11 5.70
C VAL A 18 1.58 7.81 4.97
N LEU A 19 0.44 7.99 5.64
CA LEU A 19 -0.64 8.80 5.12
C LEU A 19 -0.16 10.25 4.94
N HIS A 20 -0.36 10.81 3.75
CA HIS A 20 -0.04 12.19 3.44
C HIS A 20 -0.95 12.72 2.33
N LEU A 21 -1.66 13.83 2.57
CA LEU A 21 -2.41 14.57 1.54
C LEU A 21 -3.27 13.69 0.59
N GLY A 22 -4.10 12.77 1.10
CA GLY A 22 -4.93 11.91 0.25
C GLY A 22 -4.20 10.75 -0.44
N GLY A 23 -2.95 10.48 -0.06
CA GLY A 23 -2.10 9.44 -0.63
C GLY A 23 -1.18 8.80 0.39
N VAL A 24 -0.33 7.90 -0.10
CA VAL A 24 0.75 7.29 0.68
C VAL A 24 2.07 7.91 0.26
N LEU A 25 2.72 8.64 1.17
CA LEU A 25 4.09 9.11 0.95
C LEU A 25 5.07 7.99 1.31
N VAL A 26 5.88 7.57 0.35
CA VAL A 26 6.98 6.63 0.60
C VAL A 26 8.11 7.34 1.33
N VAL A 27 8.37 6.96 2.58
CA VAL A 27 9.40 7.56 3.45
C VAL A 27 10.66 6.71 3.55
N HIS A 28 10.56 5.44 3.17
CA HIS A 28 11.71 4.55 3.08
C HIS A 28 11.51 3.53 1.96
N HIS A 29 12.57 3.21 1.24
CA HIS A 29 12.57 2.21 0.18
C HIS A 29 13.90 1.45 0.23
N VAL A 30 13.81 0.13 0.31
CA VAL A 30 14.92 -0.81 0.13
C VAL A 30 14.74 -1.51 -1.20
N PHE A 31 15.77 -1.45 -2.05
CA PHE A 31 15.76 -2.10 -3.35
C PHE A 31 15.72 -3.63 -3.25
N ARG A 32 15.18 -4.25 -4.30
CA ARG A 32 15.30 -5.70 -4.53
C ARG A 32 16.78 -6.10 -4.52
N PRO A 33 17.16 -7.16 -3.77
CA PRO A 33 18.55 -7.60 -3.65
C PRO A 33 18.97 -8.49 -4.83
N ASP A 34 18.70 -8.07 -6.07
CA ASP A 34 18.87 -8.89 -7.29
C ASP A 34 19.70 -8.20 -8.39
N ASP A 35 20.37 -7.09 -8.05
CA ASP A 35 21.16 -6.23 -8.97
C ASP A 35 20.39 -5.66 -10.17
N SER A 36 19.07 -5.83 -10.21
CA SER A 36 18.26 -5.26 -11.28
C SER A 36 18.17 -3.74 -11.16
N ARG A 37 17.99 -3.08 -12.31
CA ARG A 37 17.84 -1.62 -12.37
C ARG A 37 16.53 -1.20 -11.69
N GLN A 38 16.64 -0.30 -10.71
CA GLN A 38 15.51 0.19 -9.91
C GLN A 38 15.61 1.72 -9.73
N VAL A 39 14.49 2.35 -9.40
CA VAL A 39 14.39 3.79 -9.15
C VAL A 39 14.08 4.01 -7.68
N LEU A 40 14.78 4.95 -7.04
CA LEU A 40 14.51 5.30 -5.65
C LEU A 40 13.17 6.04 -5.55
N GLU A 41 12.17 5.37 -4.98
CA GLU A 41 10.82 5.93 -4.77
C GLU A 41 10.63 6.72 -3.46
N VAL A 42 11.68 6.96 -2.65
CA VAL A 42 11.52 7.84 -1.47
C VAL A 42 11.06 9.23 -1.92
N GLY A 43 9.95 9.70 -1.34
CA GLY A 43 9.27 10.93 -1.72
C GLY A 43 8.16 10.75 -2.76
N ALA A 44 7.98 9.55 -3.32
CA ALA A 44 6.88 9.26 -4.23
C ALA A 44 5.54 9.17 -3.48
N MET A 45 4.47 9.57 -4.17
CA MET A 45 3.10 9.47 -3.69
C MET A 45 2.39 8.30 -4.37
N GLN A 46 1.84 7.38 -3.59
CA GLN A 46 1.07 6.24 -4.08
C GLN A 46 -0.43 6.40 -3.76
N PRO A 47 -1.34 5.86 -4.59
CA PRO A 47 -2.78 5.93 -4.34
C PRO A 47 -3.21 5.12 -3.10
N LEU A 48 -4.20 5.64 -2.37
CA LEU A 48 -4.78 4.95 -1.21
C LEU A 48 -5.58 3.70 -1.59
N HIS A 49 -6.33 3.72 -2.68
CA HIS A 49 -7.32 2.67 -2.95
C HIS A 49 -6.79 1.44 -3.68
N SER A 50 -5.67 1.57 -4.37
CA SER A 50 -5.18 0.54 -5.31
C SER A 50 -3.82 -0.05 -4.95
N THR A 51 -3.18 0.39 -3.87
CA THR A 51 -1.91 -0.19 -3.40
C THR A 51 -2.09 -0.97 -2.11
N GLY A 52 -1.19 -1.91 -1.84
CA GLY A 52 -1.16 -2.62 -0.56
C GLY A 52 -1.00 -1.66 0.62
N LEU A 53 -0.05 -0.71 0.55
CA LEU A 53 0.16 0.29 1.59
C LEU A 53 -1.09 1.14 1.84
N GLY A 54 -1.71 1.62 0.78
CA GLY A 54 -2.91 2.44 0.85
C GLY A 54 -4.07 1.71 1.51
N LYS A 55 -4.35 0.48 1.07
CA LYS A 55 -5.42 -0.36 1.64
C LYS A 55 -5.20 -0.67 3.11
N VAL A 56 -3.97 -0.95 3.54
CA VAL A 56 -3.66 -1.12 4.96
C VAL A 56 -3.94 0.16 5.72
N LEU A 57 -3.46 1.31 5.25
CA LEU A 57 -3.72 2.59 5.92
C LEU A 57 -5.23 2.84 6.03
N CYS A 58 -5.99 2.69 4.95
CA CYS A 58 -7.44 2.86 4.96
C CYS A 58 -8.20 1.85 5.85
N ALA A 59 -7.67 0.66 6.09
CA ALA A 59 -8.29 -0.34 6.96
C ALA A 59 -8.09 -0.04 8.45
N PHE A 60 -7.01 0.66 8.81
CA PHE A 60 -6.59 0.88 10.20
C PHE A 60 -6.60 2.35 10.64
N ASP A 61 -6.68 3.31 9.71
CA ASP A 61 -6.74 4.74 9.97
C ASP A 61 -8.07 5.34 9.42
N PRO A 62 -8.91 5.95 10.27
CA PRO A 62 -10.20 6.51 9.84
C PRO A 62 -10.05 7.72 8.91
N VAL A 63 -8.97 8.50 9.01
CA VAL A 63 -8.70 9.64 8.11
C VAL A 63 -8.36 9.10 6.73
N ALA A 64 -7.46 8.12 6.64
CA ALA A 64 -7.14 7.46 5.37
C ALA A 64 -8.39 6.82 4.74
N ARG A 65 -9.26 6.21 5.54
CA ARG A 65 -10.53 5.63 5.07
C ARG A 65 -11.46 6.69 4.48
N SER A 66 -11.65 7.82 5.18
CA SER A 66 -12.49 8.93 4.71
C SER A 66 -11.94 9.50 3.41
N GLU A 67 -10.64 9.82 3.37
CA GLU A 67 -9.98 10.38 2.19
C GLU A 67 -10.11 9.45 0.97
N ALA A 68 -9.96 8.14 1.14
CA ALA A 68 -10.08 7.18 0.03
C ALA A 68 -11.53 6.95 -0.45
N LEU A 69 -12.53 7.17 0.43
CA LEU A 69 -13.94 7.02 0.08
C LEU A 69 -14.52 8.28 -0.59
N GLU A 70 -14.09 9.46 -0.12
CA GLU A 70 -14.53 10.76 -0.62
C GLU A 70 -13.87 11.14 -1.96
N ASN A 71 -12.60 10.76 -2.16
CA ASN A 71 -11.89 11.05 -3.40
C ASN A 71 -12.24 10.06 -4.52
N GLU A 72 -12.00 10.51 -5.76
CA GLU A 72 -12.17 9.68 -6.95
C GLU A 72 -11.19 8.49 -6.94
N ARG A 73 -11.75 7.28 -6.96
CA ARG A 73 -10.98 6.04 -7.14
C ARG A 73 -10.80 5.77 -8.62
N LYS A 74 -9.76 6.38 -9.19
CA LYS A 74 -9.40 6.20 -10.61
C LYS A 74 -9.12 4.74 -10.93
N SER A 75 -9.57 4.29 -12.10
CA SER A 75 -9.21 2.98 -12.64
C SER A 75 -7.83 3.08 -13.29
N PHE A 76 -6.85 2.33 -12.79
CA PHE A 76 -5.51 2.29 -13.36
C PHE A 76 -5.30 1.04 -14.23
N THR A 77 -5.89 -0.07 -13.82
CA THR A 77 -5.89 -1.36 -14.51
C THR A 77 -7.31 -1.93 -14.53
N ALA A 78 -7.50 -3.06 -15.22
CA ALA A 78 -8.76 -3.80 -15.19
C ALA A 78 -9.10 -4.41 -13.82
N ARG A 79 -8.13 -4.47 -12.90
CA ARG A 79 -8.29 -5.03 -11.55
C ARG A 79 -8.50 -3.97 -10.48
N THR A 80 -8.35 -2.69 -10.80
CA THR A 80 -8.51 -1.62 -9.82
C THR A 80 -9.91 -1.62 -9.21
N VAL A 81 -9.99 -1.73 -7.89
CA VAL A 81 -11.26 -1.63 -7.17
C VAL A 81 -11.69 -0.16 -7.10
N THR A 82 -12.78 0.19 -7.78
CA THR A 82 -13.29 1.58 -7.86
C THR A 82 -14.65 1.78 -7.17
N ALA A 83 -15.47 0.74 -7.09
CA ALA A 83 -16.75 0.79 -6.39
C ALA A 83 -16.55 0.95 -4.87
N ALA A 84 -17.34 1.82 -4.23
CA ALA A 84 -17.18 2.15 -2.81
C ALA A 84 -17.49 0.94 -1.91
N GLU A 85 -18.49 0.15 -2.28
CA GLU A 85 -18.93 -1.04 -1.56
C GLU A 85 -17.87 -2.15 -1.63
N GLU A 86 -17.31 -2.39 -2.82
CA GLU A 86 -16.24 -3.38 -3.02
C GLU A 86 -14.96 -2.97 -2.29
N PHE A 87 -14.59 -1.68 -2.36
CA PHE A 87 -13.45 -1.16 -1.65
C PHE A 87 -13.64 -1.30 -0.13
N THR A 88 -14.83 -0.93 0.38
CA THR A 88 -15.19 -1.11 1.79
C THR A 88 -15.06 -2.56 2.23
N ALA A 89 -15.59 -3.52 1.46
CA ALA A 89 -15.45 -4.94 1.76
C ALA A 89 -13.98 -5.39 1.79
N ALA A 90 -13.15 -4.90 0.86
CA ALA A 90 -11.72 -5.18 0.83
C ALA A 90 -10.98 -4.62 2.05
N LEU A 91 -11.37 -3.44 2.54
CA LEU A 91 -10.81 -2.84 3.77
C LEU A 91 -11.22 -3.64 5.01
N ASP A 92 -12.47 -4.08 5.09
CA ASP A 92 -12.96 -4.86 6.23
C ASP A 92 -12.26 -6.24 6.29
N GLU A 93 -12.04 -6.89 5.14
CA GLU A 93 -11.23 -8.12 5.07
C GLU A 93 -9.77 -7.86 5.43
N THR A 94 -9.18 -6.77 4.94
CA THR A 94 -7.82 -6.33 5.30
C THR A 94 -7.68 -6.17 6.82
N ARG A 95 -8.67 -5.55 7.47
CA ARG A 95 -8.70 -5.38 8.91
C ARG A 95 -8.78 -6.71 9.65
N LYS A 96 -9.60 -7.64 9.16
CA LYS A 96 -9.78 -8.98 9.74
C LYS A 96 -8.50 -9.83 9.66
N ARG A 97 -7.78 -9.80 8.53
CA ARG A 97 -6.57 -10.61 8.32
C ARG A 97 -5.27 -9.94 8.78
N GLY A 98 -5.29 -8.63 9.00
CA GLY A 98 -4.13 -7.87 9.50
C GLY A 98 -3.13 -7.43 8.43
N TRP A 99 -3.45 -7.57 7.15
CA TRP A 99 -2.58 -7.20 6.03
C TRP A 99 -3.40 -6.92 4.77
N ALA A 100 -2.86 -6.19 3.80
CA ALA A 100 -3.49 -5.97 2.50
C ALA A 100 -2.61 -6.50 1.35
N ALA A 101 -3.26 -6.82 0.24
CA ALA A 101 -2.61 -7.06 -1.03
C ALA A 101 -3.16 -6.11 -2.10
N ASP A 102 -2.29 -5.82 -3.05
CA ASP A 102 -2.61 -5.28 -4.36
C ASP A 102 -2.14 -6.31 -5.40
N LEU A 103 -3.08 -6.76 -6.22
CA LEU A 103 -2.89 -7.81 -7.22
C LEU A 103 -2.94 -7.23 -8.63
N GLU A 104 -2.02 -6.33 -8.95
CA GLU A 104 -1.92 -5.59 -10.23
C GLU A 104 -3.03 -4.56 -10.39
N GLU A 105 -3.36 -3.85 -9.31
CA GLU A 105 -4.45 -2.88 -9.25
C GLU A 105 -3.99 -1.46 -9.55
N THR A 106 -2.76 -1.08 -9.20
CA THR A 106 -2.19 0.21 -9.62
C THR A 106 -1.34 0.08 -10.88
N TRP A 107 -0.51 -0.96 -10.97
CA TRP A 107 0.37 -1.19 -12.13
C TRP A 107 0.26 -2.65 -12.59
N GLU A 108 0.07 -2.86 -13.89
CA GLU A 108 0.07 -4.20 -14.48
C GLU A 108 1.42 -4.91 -14.26
N GLY A 109 1.39 -6.18 -13.90
CA GLY A 109 2.60 -6.96 -13.60
C GLY A 109 3.27 -6.64 -12.26
N VAL A 110 2.72 -5.74 -11.45
CA VAL A 110 3.22 -5.44 -10.09
C VAL A 110 2.21 -5.90 -9.06
N THR A 111 2.68 -6.65 -8.07
CA THR A 111 1.87 -7.01 -6.90
C THR A 111 2.58 -6.58 -5.64
N SER A 112 1.81 -6.29 -4.60
CA SER A 112 2.37 -5.89 -3.31
C SER A 112 1.58 -6.48 -2.16
N VAL A 113 2.27 -6.68 -1.04
CA VAL A 113 1.66 -7.00 0.26
C VAL A 113 2.13 -5.98 1.27
N ALA A 114 1.25 -5.61 2.19
CA ALA A 114 1.55 -4.65 3.24
C ALA A 114 0.90 -5.08 4.56
N ALA A 115 1.53 -4.71 5.67
CA ALA A 115 1.00 -4.87 7.02
C ALA A 115 1.10 -3.54 7.78
N PRO A 116 0.18 -3.25 8.70
CA PRO A 116 0.20 -2.00 9.45
C PRO A 116 1.36 -1.99 10.45
N ILE A 117 1.96 -0.82 10.65
CA ILE A 117 2.85 -0.57 11.78
C ILE A 117 2.07 0.27 12.78
N HIS A 118 1.78 -0.34 13.91
CA HIS A 118 1.07 0.31 15.01
C HIS A 118 2.04 1.07 15.90
N ASP A 119 1.59 2.23 16.40
CA ASP A 119 2.28 2.86 17.51
C ASP A 119 2.00 2.09 18.82
N ARG A 120 2.64 2.49 19.92
CA ARG A 120 2.49 1.81 21.21
C ARG A 120 1.10 2.01 21.85
N ARG A 121 0.25 2.87 21.29
CA ARG A 121 -1.04 3.28 21.87
C ARG A 121 -2.24 2.71 21.11
N ALA A 122 -2.01 2.09 19.95
CA ALA A 122 -3.02 1.42 19.14
C ALA A 122 -3.59 0.16 19.82
#